data_AF-A0A4Q3TG57-F1
#
_entry.id   AF-A0A4Q3TG57-F1
#
_cell.length_a   1.000
_cell.length_b   1.000
_cell.length_c   1.000
_cell.angle_alpha   90.00
_cell.angle_beta   90.00
_cell.angle_gamma   90.00
#
_symmetry.space_group_name_H-M   'P 1'
#
loop_
_entity.id
_entity.type
_entity.pdbx_description
1 polymer ?
#
loop_
_entity_poly.entity_id
_entity_poly.type
_entity_poly.pdbx_seq_one_letter_code
_entity_poly.pdbx_strand_id
1 'polypeptide(L)' 'MTPDDPEPDGFPDDLITEPLRPTVLDRAVVVIGPGPIALAMTADAAEISGLRLLDAAARAREDY' A
#
# COMPACT_ATOMS: atom_id res chain seq x y z
N MET A 1 -11.73 16.22 35.84
CA MET A 1 -11.35 16.70 34.50
C MET A 1 -9.98 16.13 34.21
N THR A 2 -9.91 15.03 33.48
CA THR A 2 -8.68 14.58 32.84
C THR A 2 -8.53 15.42 31.57
N PRO A 3 -7.37 16.05 31.32
CA PRO A 3 -7.17 16.81 30.09
C PRO A 3 -7.19 15.85 28.89
N ASP A 4 -8.02 16.19 27.91
CA ASP A 4 -7.76 16.09 26.47
C ASP A 4 -6.63 15.12 26.07
N ASP A 5 -6.97 13.82 25.96
CA ASP A 5 -6.28 12.97 24.98
C ASP A 5 -7.02 13.27 23.66
N PRO A 6 -6.41 13.96 22.69
CA PRO A 6 -7.02 14.02 21.37
C PRO A 6 -7.06 12.59 20.87
N GLU A 7 -8.26 12.00 20.80
CA GLU A 7 -8.47 10.81 19.96
C GLU A 7 -7.83 11.16 18.61
N PRO A 8 -6.90 10.36 18.07
CA PRO A 8 -6.27 10.69 16.81
C PRO A 8 -7.40 10.89 15.81
N ASP A 9 -7.59 12.14 15.41
CA ASP A 9 -8.60 12.55 14.45
C ASP A 9 -8.58 11.53 13.33
N GLY A 10 -9.77 11.02 13.01
CA GLY A 10 -10.00 9.74 12.35
C GLY A 10 -9.05 9.43 11.21
N PHE A 11 -8.89 8.12 10.94
CA PHE A 11 -8.25 7.60 9.75
C PHE A 11 -8.26 8.62 8.61
N PRO A 12 -7.09 9.00 8.05
CA PRO A 12 -7.03 10.11 7.11
C PRO A 12 -8.14 9.93 6.08
N ASP A 13 -8.94 10.96 5.83
CA ASP A 13 -10.03 10.92 4.84
C ASP A 13 -9.55 10.45 3.44
N ASP A 14 -8.23 10.41 3.25
CA ASP A 14 -7.50 9.89 2.10
C ASP A 14 -7.08 8.40 2.25
N LEU A 15 -7.77 7.60 3.06
CA LEU A 15 -7.49 6.17 3.14
C LEU A 15 -7.71 5.49 1.78
N ILE A 16 -6.67 4.85 1.31
CA ILE A 16 -6.73 4.02 0.11
C ILE A 16 -7.43 2.71 0.46
N THR A 17 -8.62 2.55 -0.08
CA THR A 17 -9.48 1.37 0.10
C THR A 17 -9.25 0.32 -0.98
N GLU A 18 -8.66 0.70 -2.12
CA GLU A 18 -8.31 -0.24 -3.18
C GLU A 18 -6.88 -0.77 -3.02
N PRO A 19 -6.65 -2.09 -3.16
CA PRO A 19 -5.29 -2.62 -3.13
C PRO A 19 -4.46 -2.15 -4.33
N LEU A 20 -3.16 -2.01 -4.09
CA LEU A 20 -2.16 -1.69 -5.12
C LEU A 20 -2.19 -2.71 -6.26
N ARG A 21 -1.84 -2.23 -7.44
CA ARG A 21 -1.77 -3.03 -8.68
C ARG A 21 -0.34 -2.97 -9.22
N PRO A 22 0.60 -3.73 -8.62
CA PRO A 22 1.97 -3.77 -9.10
C PRO A 22 2.03 -4.41 -10.48
N THR A 23 2.93 -3.92 -11.33
CA THR A 23 3.31 -4.53 -12.60
C THR A 23 4.79 -4.87 -12.60
N VAL A 24 5.17 -5.88 -13.37
CA VAL A 24 6.58 -6.23 -13.58
C VAL A 24 7.03 -5.60 -14.90
N LEU A 25 8.11 -4.82 -14.86
CA LEU A 25 8.76 -4.24 -16.03
C LEU A 25 10.26 -4.37 -15.86
N ASP A 26 10.93 -5.03 -16.82
CA ASP A 26 12.39 -5.18 -16.84
C ASP A 26 13.00 -5.59 -15.49
N ARG A 27 12.43 -6.63 -14.86
CA ARG A 27 12.84 -7.15 -13.54
C ARG A 27 12.61 -6.22 -12.34
N ALA A 28 11.89 -5.11 -12.53
CA ALA A 28 11.45 -4.24 -11.47
C ALA A 28 9.95 -4.45 -11.17
N VAL A 29 9.58 -4.34 -9.89
CA VAL A 29 8.19 -4.22 -9.47
C VAL A 29 7.84 -2.74 -9.44
N VAL A 30 6.88 -2.33 -10.27
CA VAL A 30 6.44 -0.95 -10.43
C VAL A 30 5.04 -0.81 -9.85
N VAL A 31 4.85 0.20 -9.00
CA VAL A 31 3.53 0.62 -8.52
C VAL A 31 3.33 2.07 -8.95
N ILE A 32 2.29 2.32 -9.74
CA ILE A 32 1.89 3.67 -10.13
C ILE A 32 0.76 4.09 -9.20
N GLY A 33 1.02 5.10 -8.37
CA GLY A 33 0.07 5.65 -7.40
C GLY A 33 0.14 7.17 -7.34
N PRO A 34 -0.75 7.79 -6.55
CA PRO A 34 -0.76 9.24 -6.35
C PRO A 34 0.46 9.69 -5.53
N GLY A 35 1.60 9.87 -6.21
CA GLY A 35 2.79 10.53 -5.66
C GLY A 35 3.56 9.77 -4.55
N PRO A 36 4.70 10.33 -4.11
CA PRO A 36 5.66 9.67 -3.22
C PRO A 36 5.31 9.81 -1.72
N ILE A 37 4.04 9.69 -1.35
CA ILE A 37 3.57 9.89 0.03
C ILE A 37 3.31 8.53 0.69
N ALA A 38 3.62 8.44 1.98
CA ALA A 38 3.21 7.30 2.81
C ALA A 38 1.72 6.99 2.56
N LEU A 39 1.45 5.80 2.04
CA LEU A 39 0.11 5.37 1.67
C LEU A 39 -0.60 4.90 2.93
N ALA A 40 -1.59 5.67 3.39
CA ALA A 40 -2.51 5.22 4.42
C ALA A 40 -3.56 4.33 3.74
N MET A 41 -3.60 3.05 4.11
CA MET A 41 -4.48 2.05 3.50
C MET A 41 -5.39 1.43 4.55
N THR A 42 -6.57 0.97 4.14
CA THR A 42 -7.35 0.05 5.00
C THR A 42 -6.56 -1.24 5.22
N ALA A 43 -6.86 -1.96 6.30
CA ALA A 43 -6.20 -3.24 6.61
C ALA A 43 -6.32 -4.24 5.44
N ASP A 44 -7.53 -4.39 4.89
CA ASP A 44 -7.78 -5.30 3.75
C ASP A 44 -7.00 -4.88 2.49
N ALA A 45 -6.98 -3.57 2.19
CA ALA A 45 -6.26 -3.06 1.04
C ALA A 45 -4.74 -3.29 1.21
N ALA A 46 -4.20 -3.08 2.42
CA ALA A 46 -2.80 -3.32 2.73
C ALA A 46 -2.42 -4.80 2.62
N GLU A 47 -3.24 -5.71 3.17
CA GLU A 47 -3.00 -7.15 3.10
C GLU A 47 -2.94 -7.64 1.65
N ILE A 48 -3.97 -7.32 0.86
CA ILE A 48 -4.03 -7.73 -0.54
C ILE A 48 -2.90 -7.11 -1.35
N SER A 49 -2.52 -5.87 -1.05
CA SER A 49 -1.37 -5.21 -1.70
C SER A 49 -0.06 -5.92 -1.40
N GLY A 50 0.17 -6.33 -0.15
CA GLY A 50 1.34 -7.10 0.25
C GLY A 50 1.45 -8.41 -0.52
N LEU A 51 0.35 -9.16 -0.62
CA LEU A 51 0.30 -10.41 -1.38
C LEU A 51 0.65 -10.19 -2.86
N ARG A 52 0.09 -9.15 -3.49
CA ARG A 52 0.37 -8.81 -4.89
C ARG A 52 1.82 -8.38 -5.11
N LEU A 53 2.41 -7.65 -4.17
CA LEU A 53 3.80 -7.24 -4.23
C LEU A 53 4.74 -8.45 -4.14
N LEU A 54 4.43 -9.42 -3.27
CA LEU A 54 5.21 -10.65 -3.15
C LEU A 54 5.13 -11.49 -4.44
N ASP A 55 3.94 -11.64 -5.04
CA ASP A 55 3.76 -12.32 -6.34
C ASP A 55 4.56 -11.65 -7.46
N ALA A 56 4.43 -10.32 -7.60
CA ALA A 56 5.16 -9.55 -8.59
C ALA A 56 6.69 -9.67 -8.40
N ALA A 57 7.16 -9.66 -7.15
CA ALA A 57 8.58 -9.84 -6.85
C ALA A 57 9.08 -11.25 -7.17
N ALA A 58 8.24 -12.29 -7.02
CA ALA A 58 8.59 -13.64 -7.44
C ALA A 58 8.74 -13.71 -8.97
N ARG A 59 7.76 -13.21 -9.71
CA ARG A 59 7.78 -13.20 -11.18
C ARG A 59 8.98 -12.42 -11.74
N ALA A 60 9.27 -11.25 -11.17
CA ALA A 60 10.43 -10.45 -11.57
C ALA A 60 11.79 -11.18 -11.41
N ARG A 61 11.88 -12.17 -10.50
CA ARG A 61 13.08 -13.00 -10.31
C ARG A 61 13.13 -14.21 -11.24
N GLU A 62 11.99 -14.78 -11.61
CA GLU A 62 11.89 -15.96 -12.47
C GLU A 62 12.25 -15.69 -13.93
N ASP A 63 12.17 -14.43 -14.38
CA ASP A 63 12.69 -13.97 -15.68
C ASP A 63 14.25 -13.91 -15.73
N TYR A 64 14.94 -14.89 -15.12
CA TYR A 64 16.41 -15.04 -15.08
C TYR A 64 16.90 -16.37 -15.65
#